data_AF-A0ABD3FSR0-F1
#
_entry.id   AF-A0ABD3FSR0-F1
#
_cell.length_a   1.000
_cell.length_b   1.000
_cell.length_c   1.000
_cell.angle_alpha   90.00
_cell.angle_beta   90.00
_cell.angle_gamma   90.00
#
_symmetry.space_group_name_H-M   'P 1'
#
loop_
_entity.id
_entity.type
_entity.pdbx_description
1 polymer ?
#
loop_
_entity_poly.entity_id
_entity_poly.type
_entity_poly.pdbx_seq_one_letter_code
_entity_poly.pdbx_strand_id
1 'polypeptide(L)'
;MDKDQPGVVQCRKGPDDEPVQQDLRRKVDGLLTEPEKVSRMFMHFLEDLSPPPLNAEKMLELHSKIHPYVPDEFQDSFIYAAPSEQLQTDAKTAKQARREHRAAMAATAKANQDRRGREADDEARPTPKKSRN
;
A
#
# COMPACT_ATOMS: atom_id res chain seq x y z
N MET A 1 4.32 30.73 13.90
CA MET A 1 4.95 29.65 14.68
C MET A 1 6.15 30.25 15.36
N ASP A 2 6.12 30.32 16.68
CA ASP A 2 7.25 30.83 17.44
C ASP A 2 8.38 29.81 17.38
N LYS A 3 9.58 30.23 16.98
CA LYS A 3 10.71 29.29 16.79
C LYS A 3 11.24 28.78 18.13
N ASP A 4 10.98 29.52 19.19
CA ASP A 4 11.43 29.21 20.55
C ASP A 4 10.52 28.18 21.24
N GLN A 5 9.32 27.92 20.71
CA GLN A 5 8.37 26.91 21.23
C GLN A 5 7.82 26.02 20.10
N PRO A 6 8.65 25.14 19.51
CA PRO A 6 8.24 24.25 18.44
C PRO A 6 7.13 23.29 18.90
N GLY A 7 6.06 23.20 18.12
CA GLY A 7 4.91 22.33 18.40
C GLY A 7 3.81 22.97 19.24
N VAL A 8 4.00 24.20 19.75
CA VAL A 8 2.94 24.97 20.40
C VAL A 8 2.30 25.92 19.38
N VAL A 9 0.97 25.86 19.28
CA VAL A 9 0.19 26.72 18.37
C VAL A 9 -0.81 27.55 19.15
N GLN A 10 -1.08 28.77 18.70
CA GLN A 10 -2.23 29.54 19.17
C GLN A 10 -3.39 29.32 18.22
N CYS A 11 -4.46 28.74 18.74
CA CYS A 11 -5.71 28.53 18.04
C CYS A 11 -6.74 29.55 18.50
N ARG A 12 -7.43 30.20 17.55
CA ARG A 12 -8.60 31.03 17.83
C ARG A 12 -9.82 30.38 17.19
N LYS A 13 -10.97 30.44 17.88
CA LYS A 13 -12.24 29.92 17.35
C LYS A 13 -12.86 30.90 16.34
N GLY A 14 -12.70 32.20 16.58
CA GLY A 14 -13.01 33.29 15.67
C GLY A 14 -11.91 34.36 15.67
N PRO A 15 -11.94 35.35 14.76
CA PRO A 15 -10.89 36.36 14.62
C PRO A 15 -10.69 37.20 15.90
N ASP A 16 -11.77 37.49 16.63
CA ASP A 16 -11.79 38.32 17.85
C ASP A 16 -11.76 37.51 19.16
N ASP A 17 -11.81 36.17 19.06
CA ASP A 17 -11.75 35.32 20.25
C ASP A 17 -10.33 35.27 20.83
N GLU A 18 -10.24 35.07 22.14
CA GLU A 18 -8.95 34.90 22.80
C GLU A 18 -8.21 33.67 22.26
N PRO A 19 -6.90 33.80 21.97
CA PRO A 19 -6.08 32.69 21.50
C PRO A 19 -5.86 31.67 22.62
N VAL A 20 -6.23 30.42 22.34
CA VAL A 20 -5.92 29.27 23.18
C VAL A 20 -4.63 28.63 22.70
N GLN A 21 -3.67 28.42 23.60
CA GLN A 21 -2.48 27.66 23.27
C GLN A 21 -2.78 26.16 23.28
N GLN A 22 -2.40 25.48 22.20
CA GLN A 22 -2.42 24.04 22.09
C GLN A 22 -1.02 23.51 21.84
N ASP A 23 -0.61 22.56 22.68
CA ASP A 23 0.62 21.81 22.47
C ASP A 23 0.33 20.57 21.62
N LEU A 24 0.81 20.60 20.38
CA LEU A 24 0.66 19.53 19.39
C LEU A 24 1.83 18.53 19.42
N ARG A 25 2.77 18.67 20.36
CA ARG A 25 3.88 17.72 20.47
C ARG A 25 3.35 16.31 20.72
N ARG A 26 3.86 15.34 19.96
CA ARG A 26 3.49 13.93 20.10
C ARG A 26 3.87 13.44 21.49
N LYS A 27 2.92 12.80 22.17
CA LYS A 27 3.18 12.02 23.38
C LYS A 27 3.65 10.64 22.95
N VAL A 28 4.85 10.25 23.37
CA VAL A 28 5.36 8.88 23.24
C VAL A 28 5.12 8.23 24.60
N ASP A 29 4.38 7.13 24.63
CA ASP A 29 3.99 6.42 25.87
C ASP A 29 3.28 7.31 26.91
N GLY A 30 2.50 8.29 26.46
CA GLY A 30 1.77 9.22 27.32
C GLY A 30 2.61 10.35 27.91
N LEU A 31 3.94 10.34 27.73
CA LEU A 31 4.83 11.44 28.13
C LEU A 31 5.07 12.40 26.97
N LEU A 32 5.02 13.70 27.26
CA LEU A 32 5.45 14.72 26.33
C LEU A 32 6.95 14.54 26.09
N THR A 33 7.35 14.30 24.85
CA THR A 33 8.75 14.02 24.54
C THR A 33 9.45 15.34 24.24
N GLU A 34 10.44 15.70 25.06
CA GLU A 34 11.27 16.89 24.83
C GLU A 34 11.94 16.83 23.45
N PRO A 35 12.10 17.98 22.77
CA PRO A 35 12.62 18.03 21.42
C PRO A 35 14.01 17.38 21.33
N GLU A 36 14.87 17.53 22.34
CA GLU A 36 16.20 16.89 22.36
C GLU A 36 16.09 15.36 22.43
N LYS A 37 15.09 14.83 23.14
CA LYS A 37 14.86 13.39 23.23
C LYS A 37 14.37 12.84 21.90
N VAL A 38 13.49 13.56 21.20
CA VAL A 38 13.08 13.20 19.83
C VAL A 38 14.30 13.19 18.91
N SER A 39 15.10 14.26 18.90
CA SER A 39 16.31 14.31 18.06
C SER A 39 17.28 13.16 18.37
N ARG A 40 17.53 12.84 19.65
CA ARG A 40 18.35 11.69 20.04
C ARG A 40 17.75 10.36 19.60
N MET A 41 16.43 10.18 19.69
CA MET A 41 15.74 8.99 19.19
C MET A 41 15.98 8.80 17.69
N PHE A 42 15.78 9.86 16.90
CA PHE A 42 15.98 9.81 15.46
C PHE A 42 17.45 9.61 15.06
N MET A 43 18.41 10.21 15.78
CA MET A 43 19.83 10.10 15.41
C MET A 43 20.52 8.82 15.90
N HIS A 44 20.12 8.28 17.05
CA HIS A 44 20.83 7.16 17.67
C HIS A 44 20.10 5.82 17.61
N PHE A 45 18.77 5.82 17.39
CA PHE A 45 17.94 4.62 17.47
C PHE A 45 17.20 4.29 16.18
N LEU A 46 17.29 5.14 15.14
CA LEU A 46 16.87 4.73 13.81
C LEU A 46 17.98 3.90 13.19
N GLU A 47 17.70 2.62 13.00
CA GLU A 47 18.50 1.77 12.13
C GLU A 47 18.11 2.05 10.68
N ASP A 48 19.10 2.37 9.86
CA ASP A 48 18.90 2.47 8.42
C ASP A 48 18.62 1.08 7.86
N LEU A 49 17.38 0.87 7.42
CA LEU A 49 17.02 -0.34 6.69
C LEU A 49 17.67 -0.31 5.31
N SER A 50 18.08 -1.49 4.84
CA SER A 50 18.53 -1.62 3.47
C SER A 50 17.41 -1.19 2.51
N PRO A 51 17.74 -0.45 1.44
CA PRO A 51 16.75 -0.06 0.46
C PRO A 51 16.07 -1.32 -0.09
N PRO A 52 14.74 -1.27 -0.32
CA PRO A 52 14.03 -2.43 -0.82
C PRO A 52 14.59 -2.85 -2.17
N PRO A 53 14.57 -4.16 -2.49
CA PRO A 53 15.04 -4.65 -3.77
C PRO A 53 14.24 -4.00 -4.90
N LEU A 54 14.94 -3.62 -5.98
CA LEU A 54 14.33 -2.99 -7.14
C LEU A 54 13.29 -3.93 -7.77
N ASN A 55 12.07 -3.42 -7.93
CA ASN A 55 11.00 -4.19 -8.56
C ASN A 55 11.24 -4.25 -10.07
N ALA A 56 11.57 -5.44 -10.57
CA ALA A 56 11.81 -5.74 -11.99
C ALA A 56 10.71 -5.22 -12.93
N GLU A 57 9.45 -5.30 -12.51
CA GLU A 57 8.32 -4.84 -13.32
C GLU A 57 8.24 -3.33 -13.41
N LYS A 58 8.61 -2.64 -12.31
CA LYS A 58 8.63 -1.18 -12.26
C LYS A 58 9.78 -0.61 -13.06
N MET A 59 10.96 -1.22 -13.00
CA MET A 59 12.09 -0.87 -13.86
C MET A 59 11.73 -1.01 -15.34
N LEU A 60 11.09 -2.12 -15.72
CA LEU A 60 10.61 -2.31 -17.10
C LEU A 60 9.57 -1.27 -17.50
N GLU A 61 8.63 -0.94 -16.61
CA GLU A 61 7.61 0.06 -16.87
C GLU A 61 8.20 1.48 -17.00
N LEU A 62 9.17 1.83 -16.16
CA LEU A 62 9.88 3.10 -16.20
C LEU A 62 10.63 3.26 -17.53
N HIS A 63 11.41 2.26 -17.92
CA HIS A 63 12.13 2.30 -19.20
C HIS A 63 11.18 2.32 -20.41
N SER A 64 10.11 1.51 -20.41
CA SER A 64 9.25 1.37 -21.60
C SER A 64 8.22 2.49 -21.77
N LYS A 65 7.62 2.96 -20.68
CA LYS A 65 6.51 3.92 -20.73
C LYS A 65 6.88 5.33 -20.33
N ILE A 66 7.86 5.48 -19.44
CA ILE A 66 8.15 6.76 -18.80
C ILE A 66 9.37 7.42 -19.45
N HIS A 67 10.43 6.66 -19.75
CA HIS A 67 11.65 7.15 -20.40
C HIS A 67 11.42 8.12 -21.58
N PRO A 68 10.45 7.91 -22.50
CA PRO A 68 10.22 8.84 -23.61
C PRO A 68 9.74 10.24 -23.19
N TYR A 69 9.22 10.38 -21.98
CA TYR A 69 8.72 11.63 -21.42
C TYR A 69 9.67 12.23 -20.37
N VAL A 70 10.83 11.60 -20.15
CA VAL A 70 11.84 12.09 -19.21
C VAL A 70 12.67 13.15 -19.91
N PRO A 71 12.85 14.34 -19.32
CA PRO A 71 13.74 15.37 -19.86
C PRO A 71 15.16 14.83 -20.05
N ASP A 72 15.85 15.32 -21.07
CA ASP A 72 17.18 14.82 -21.47
C ASP A 72 18.19 14.83 -20.30
N GLU A 73 18.07 15.79 -19.37
CA GLU A 73 18.95 15.89 -18.20
C GLU A 73 18.84 14.69 -17.25
N PHE A 74 17.77 13.90 -17.34
CA PHE A 74 17.48 12.79 -16.45
C PHE A 74 17.41 11.44 -17.15
N GLN A 75 17.54 11.37 -18.48
CA GLN A 75 17.46 10.11 -19.23
C GLN A 75 18.59 9.15 -18.87
N ASP A 76 19.78 9.66 -18.56
CA ASP A 76 20.95 8.87 -18.14
C ASP A 76 20.88 8.37 -16.69
N SER A 77 19.81 8.68 -15.96
CA SER A 77 19.63 8.17 -14.59
C SER A 77 19.48 6.65 -14.59
N PHE A 78 20.12 5.99 -13.62
CA PHE A 78 20.05 4.54 -13.43
C PHE A 78 18.61 3.99 -13.30
N ILE A 79 17.65 4.85 -12.93
CA ILE A 79 16.23 4.52 -12.76
C ILE A 79 15.55 4.25 -14.11
N TYR A 80 16.02 4.91 -15.19
CA TYR A 80 15.47 4.78 -16.53
C TYR A 80 16.32 3.90 -17.44
N ALA A 81 17.49 3.44 -16.99
CA ALA A 81 18.38 2.61 -17.77
C ALA A 81 17.68 1.34 -18.33
N ALA A 82 18.19 0.87 -19.47
CA ALA A 82 17.69 -0.34 -20.13
C ALA A 82 17.74 -1.55 -19.18
N PRO A 83 16.59 -2.21 -18.92
CA PRO A 83 16.54 -3.39 -18.07
C PRO A 83 17.34 -4.55 -18.66
N SER A 84 18.14 -5.23 -17.84
CA SER A 84 18.83 -6.46 -18.25
C SER A 84 17.84 -7.56 -18.66
N GLU A 85 18.28 -8.49 -19.53
CA GLU A 85 17.41 -9.56 -20.02
C GLU A 85 16.81 -10.40 -18.89
N GLN A 86 17.61 -10.71 -17.87
CA GLN A 86 17.16 -11.44 -16.68
C GLN A 86 16.06 -10.69 -15.91
N LEU A 87 16.18 -9.37 -15.78
CA LEU A 87 15.15 -8.56 -15.14
C LEU A 87 13.83 -8.60 -15.93
N GLN A 88 13.91 -8.62 -17.26
CA GLN A 88 12.74 -8.71 -18.13
C GLN A 88 12.06 -10.08 -18.03
N THR A 89 12.83 -11.17 -17.94
CA THR A 89 12.28 -12.52 -17.76
C THR A 89 11.61 -12.65 -16.40
N ASP A 90 12.23 -12.15 -15.34
CA ASP A 90 11.68 -12.19 -13.98
C ASP A 90 10.38 -11.40 -13.88
N ALA A 91 10.33 -10.20 -14.48
CA ALA A 91 9.12 -9.39 -14.57
C ALA A 91 7.98 -10.09 -15.32
N LYS A 92 8.28 -10.80 -16.41
CA LYS A 92 7.27 -11.56 -17.17
C LYS A 92 6.75 -12.75 -16.36
N THR A 93 7.64 -13.50 -15.72
CA THR A 93 7.31 -14.65 -14.88
C THR A 93 6.44 -14.23 -13.70
N ALA A 94 6.80 -13.15 -13.00
CA ALA A 94 6.03 -12.61 -11.88
C ALA A 94 4.63 -12.13 -12.31
N LYS A 95 4.51 -11.45 -13.46
CA LYS A 95 3.21 -11.07 -14.03
C LYS A 95 2.35 -12.30 -14.37
N GLN A 96 2.96 -13.33 -14.94
CA GLN A 96 2.27 -14.56 -15.30
C GLN A 96 1.75 -15.30 -14.05
N ALA A 97 2.60 -15.49 -13.03
CA ALA A 97 2.20 -16.13 -11.78
C ALA A 97 1.02 -15.40 -11.10
N ARG A 98 1.02 -14.06 -11.09
CA ARG A 98 -0.11 -13.29 -10.54
C ARG A 98 -1.37 -13.39 -11.39
N ARG A 99 -1.25 -13.55 -12.71
CA ARG A 99 -2.40 -13.78 -13.58
C ARG A 99 -3.01 -15.16 -13.31
N GLU A 100 -2.18 -16.19 -13.20
CA GLU A 100 -2.60 -17.55 -12.88
C GLU A 100 -3.24 -17.63 -11.50
N HIS A 101 -2.64 -17.02 -10.48
CA HIS A 101 -3.22 -16.94 -9.15
C HIS A 101 -4.61 -16.28 -9.17
N ARG A 102 -4.77 -15.15 -9.89
CA ARG A 102 -6.08 -14.50 -10.03
C ARG A 102 -7.08 -15.37 -10.78
N ALA A 103 -6.65 -16.06 -11.83
CA ALA A 103 -7.52 -16.97 -12.58
C ALA A 103 -7.96 -18.16 -11.73
N ALA A 104 -7.06 -18.75 -10.93
CA ALA A 104 -7.38 -19.82 -10.01
C ALA A 104 -8.39 -19.35 -8.95
N MET A 105 -8.18 -18.18 -8.36
CA MET A 105 -9.12 -17.60 -7.37
C MET A 105 -10.49 -17.28 -7.99
N ALA A 106 -10.53 -16.82 -9.24
CA ALA A 106 -11.79 -16.61 -9.95
C ALA A 106 -12.52 -17.93 -10.26
N ALA A 107 -11.77 -18.98 -10.65
CA ALA A 107 -12.33 -20.30 -10.91
C ALA A 107 -12.89 -20.95 -9.64
N THR A 108 -12.18 -20.85 -8.50
CA THR A 108 -12.67 -21.35 -7.21
C THR A 108 -13.89 -20.58 -6.74
N ALA A 109 -13.90 -19.25 -6.89
CA ALA A 109 -15.06 -18.43 -6.57
C ALA A 109 -16.29 -18.82 -7.41
N LYS A 110 -16.11 -19.03 -8.72
CA LYS A 110 -17.17 -19.48 -9.62
C LYS A 110 -17.69 -20.87 -9.25
N ALA A 111 -16.81 -21.84 -9.01
CA ALA A 111 -17.20 -23.18 -8.59
C ALA A 111 -17.99 -23.17 -7.27
N ASN A 112 -17.62 -22.32 -6.33
CA ASN A 112 -18.35 -22.12 -5.08
C ASN A 112 -19.75 -21.51 -5.31
N GLN A 113 -19.88 -20.55 -6.24
CA GLN A 113 -21.19 -20.01 -6.63
C GLN A 113 -22.06 -21.07 -7.29
N ASP A 114 -21.51 -21.83 -8.25
CA ASP A 114 -22.25 -22.89 -8.96
C ASP A 114 -22.73 -24.00 -8.00
N ARG A 115 -21.92 -24.36 -7.00
CA ARG A 115 -22.34 -25.29 -5.95
C ARG A 115 -23.51 -24.74 -5.14
N ARG A 116 -23.43 -23.48 -4.69
CA ARG A 116 -24.53 -22.83 -3.95
C ARG A 116 -25.80 -22.73 -4.78
N GLY A 117 -25.69 -22.44 -6.07
CA GLY A 117 -26.84 -22.38 -6.98
C GLY A 117 -27.54 -23.73 -7.10
N ARG A 118 -26.77 -24.82 -7.28
CA ARG A 118 -27.33 -26.18 -7.35
C ARG A 118 -27.97 -26.66 -6.05
N GLU A 119 -27.37 -26.36 -4.90
CA GLU A 119 -27.97 -26.70 -3.60
C GLU A 119 -29.30 -25.97 -3.36
N ALA A 120 -29.43 -24.72 -3.82
CA ALA A 120 -30.69 -23.97 -3.74
C ALA A 120 -31.77 -24.53 -4.69
N ASP A 121 -31.38 -24.99 -5.89
CA ASP A 121 -32.29 -25.60 -6.86
C ASP A 121 -32.77 -27.00 -6.42
N ASP A 122 -31.93 -27.79 -5.75
CA ASP A 122 -32.29 -29.10 -5.21
C ASP A 122 -33.23 -28.99 -3.97
N GLU A 123 -33.04 -28.00 -3.09
CA GLU A 123 -33.96 -27.72 -1.97
C GLU A 123 -35.34 -27.21 -2.44
N ALA A 124 -35.40 -26.58 -3.62
CA ALA A 124 -36.66 -26.13 -4.23
C ALA A 124 -37.44 -27.27 -4.93
N ARG A 125 -36.85 -28.47 -5.09
CA ARG A 125 -37.50 -29.60 -5.74
C ARG A 125 -38.40 -30.34 -4.74
N PRO A 126 -39.72 -30.47 -4.99
CA PRO A 126 -40.61 -31.15 -4.07
C PRO A 126 -40.24 -32.64 -4.00
N THR A 127 -39.94 -33.13 -2.80
CA THR A 127 -39.64 -34.55 -2.58
C THR A 127 -40.84 -35.41 -2.96
N PRO A 128 -40.67 -36.48 -3.76
CA PRO A 128 -41.78 -37.31 -4.18
C PRO A 128 -42.36 -38.04 -2.97
N LYS A 129 -43.66 -37.82 -2.71
CA LYS A 129 -44.40 -38.49 -1.64
C LYS A 129 -44.37 -40.01 -1.87
N LYS A 130 -43.72 -40.75 -0.98
CA LYS A 130 -43.79 -42.22 -0.94
C LYS A 130 -45.24 -42.62 -0.67
N SER A 131 -45.89 -43.28 -1.63
CA SER A 131 -47.17 -43.95 -1.39
C SER A 131 -46.91 -45.18 -0.53
N ARG A 132 -47.56 -45.23 0.63
CA ARG A 132 -47.50 -46.34 1.56
C ARG A 132 -48.56 -47.37 1.12
N ASN A 133 -48.12 -48.50 0.59
CA ASN A 133 -48.96 -49.70 0.43
C ASN A 133 -49.02 -50.47 1.75
#